data_AF-A0A1L1PZ10-F1
#
_entry.id   AF-A0A1L1PZ10-F1
#
_cell.length_a   1.000
_cell.length_b   1.000
_cell.length_c   1.000
_cell.angle_alpha   90.00
_cell.angle_beta   90.00
_cell.angle_gamma   90.00
#
_symmetry.space_group_name_H-M   'P 1'
#
loop_
_entity.id
_entity.type
_entity.pdbx_description
1 polymer ?
#
loop_
_entity_poly.entity_id
_entity_poly.type
_entity_poly.pdbx_seq_one_letter_code
_entity_poly.pdbx_strand_id
1 'polypeptide(L)' 'MNTDEVIQAIATALEAPDLRLDDQGCARLRVDDTIDVNFEASRSNHLLHVYCTLGPVC' A
#
# COMPACT_ATOMS: atom_id res chain seq x y z
N MET A 1 15.55 4.24 5.61
CA MET A 1 14.65 3.14 5.29
C MET A 1 13.97 3.49 3.97
N ASN A 2 14.19 2.70 2.93
CA ASN A 2 13.59 2.88 1.61
C ASN A 2 12.10 2.43 1.65
N THR A 3 11.25 2.99 0.81
CA THR A 3 9.82 2.67 0.76
C THR A 3 9.57 1.18 0.48
N ASP A 4 10.45 0.55 -0.30
CA ASP A 4 10.42 -0.89 -0.55
C ASP A 4 10.65 -1.71 0.72
N GLU A 5 11.57 -1.28 1.58
CA GLU A 5 11.83 -1.96 2.87
C GLU A 5 10.62 -1.85 3.79
N VAL A 6 9.94 -0.70 3.78
CA VAL A 6 8.71 -0.49 4.55
C VAL A 6 7.59 -1.40 4.03
N ILE A 7 7.39 -1.44 2.72
CA ILE A 7 6.36 -2.31 2.11
C ILE A 7 6.65 -3.78 2.38
N GLN A 8 7.91 -4.22 2.32
CA GLN A 8 8.27 -5.60 2.65
C GLN A 8 8.05 -5.94 4.12
N ALA A 9 8.31 -5.00 5.03
CA ALA A 9 8.02 -5.17 6.45
C ALA A 9 6.51 -5.29 6.71
N ILE A 10 5.70 -4.46 6.04
CA ILE A 10 4.22 -4.53 6.10
C ILE A 10 3.72 -5.85 5.51
N ALA A 11 4.20 -6.25 4.33
CA ALA A 11 3.85 -7.50 3.67
C ALA A 11 4.12 -8.70 4.59
N THR A 12 5.27 -8.71 5.27
CA THR A 12 5.63 -9.75 6.23
C THR A 12 4.70 -9.74 7.45
N ALA A 13 4.45 -8.56 8.04
CA ALA A 13 3.62 -8.43 9.23
C ALA A 13 2.14 -8.81 9.00
N LEU A 14 1.65 -8.65 7.77
CA LEU A 14 0.29 -8.98 7.35
C LEU A 14 0.17 -10.36 6.70
N GLU A 15 1.25 -11.15 6.65
CA GLU A 15 1.30 -12.44 5.95
C GLU A 15 0.83 -12.35 4.48
N ALA A 16 1.11 -11.21 3.82
CA ALA A 16 0.73 -10.87 2.46
C ALA A 16 1.97 -10.77 1.55
N PRO A 17 2.65 -11.89 1.22
CA PRO A 17 3.94 -11.89 0.54
C PRO A 17 3.91 -11.29 -0.88
N ASP A 18 2.73 -11.23 -1.49
CA ASP A 18 2.53 -10.66 -2.83
C ASP A 18 2.37 -9.12 -2.82
N LEU A 19 2.30 -8.50 -1.63
CA LEU A 19 2.20 -7.04 -1.51
C LEU A 19 3.53 -6.39 -1.88
N ARG A 20 3.57 -5.81 -3.09
CA ARG A 20 4.74 -5.11 -3.65
C ARG A 20 4.31 -3.89 -4.45
N LEU A 21 5.14 -2.85 -4.44
CA LEU A 21 4.95 -1.69 -5.31
C LEU A 21 5.19 -2.09 -6.77
N ASP A 22 4.36 -1.55 -7.66
CA ASP A 22 4.55 -1.64 -9.10
C ASP A 22 5.53 -0.57 -9.62
N ASP A 23 5.75 -0.54 -10.94
CA ASP A 23 6.65 0.42 -11.60
C ASP A 23 6.20 1.88 -11.45
N GLN A 24 4.95 2.14 -11.02
CA GLN A 24 4.46 3.48 -10.73
C GLN A 24 4.64 3.87 -9.26
N GLY A 25 5.10 2.94 -8.42
CA GLY A 25 5.23 3.12 -6.98
C GLY A 25 3.92 2.86 -6.22
N CYS A 26 3.01 2.07 -6.79
CA CYS A 26 1.71 1.80 -6.21
C CYS A 26 1.55 0.33 -5.83
N ALA A 27 0.83 0.04 -4.74
CA ALA A 27 0.37 -1.30 -4.41
C ALA A 27 -1.05 -1.27 -3.87
N ARG A 28 -1.74 -2.41 -3.96
CA ARG A 28 -3.07 -2.59 -3.39
C ARG A 28 -3.15 -3.90 -2.64
N LEU A 29 -3.73 -3.85 -1.44
CA LEU A 29 -4.09 -5.02 -0.65
C LEU A 29 -5.60 -5.03 -0.47
N ARG A 30 -6.23 -6.16 -0.81
CA ARG A 30 -7.64 -6.40 -0.48
C ARG A 30 -7.72 -7.09 0.88
N VAL A 31 -8.49 -6.50 1.79
CA VAL A 31 -8.72 -7.00 3.15
C VAL A 31 -10.17 -7.46 3.26
N ASP A 32 -10.38 -8.68 3.77
CA ASP A 32 -11.68 -9.31 3.99
C ASP A 32 -12.61 -9.27 2.76
N ASP A 33 -12.04 -9.34 1.56
CA ASP A 33 -12.72 -9.23 0.26
C ASP A 33 -13.57 -7.96 0.07
N THR A 34 -13.44 -6.97 0.96
CA THR A 34 -14.37 -5.84 1.08
C THR A 34 -13.65 -4.50 0.94
N ILE A 35 -12.47 -4.36 1.53
CA ILE A 35 -11.75 -3.08 1.59
C ILE A 35 -10.47 -3.16 0.77
N ASP A 36 -10.31 -2.24 -0.18
CA ASP A 36 -9.05 -2.03 -0.88
C ASP A 36 -8.23 -0.96 -0.17
N VAL A 37 -7.10 -1.38 0.41
CA VAL A 37 -6.07 -0.50 0.96
C VAL A 37 -5.04 -0.23 -0.13
N ASN A 38 -4.86 1.04 -0.48
CA ASN A 38 -3.89 1.49 -1.47
C ASN A 38 -2.64 2.03 -0.76
N PHE A 39 -1.49 1.70 -1.33
CA PHE A 39 -0.18 2.18 -0.93
C PHE A 39 0.44 2.94 -2.08
N GLU A 40 0.87 4.17 -1.87
CA GLU A 40 1.52 4.98 -2.91
C GLU A 40 2.81 5.61 -2.38
N ALA A 41 3.92 5.26 -3.03
CA ALA A 41 5.21 5.88 -2.78
C ALA A 41 5.26 7.27 -3.43
N SER A 42 5.55 8.28 -2.62
CA SER A 42 5.77 9.62 -3.16
C SER A 42 7.08 9.67 -3.96
N ARG A 43 7.01 10.13 -5.22
CA ARG A 43 8.18 10.25 -6.10
C ARG A 43 9.21 11.28 -5.64
N SER A 44 8.82 12.17 -4.73
CA SER A 44 9.63 13.33 -4.32
C SER A 44 10.02 13.32 -2.85
N ASN A 45 9.46 12.41 -2.04
CA ASN A 45 9.65 12.38 -0.60
C ASN A 45 9.63 10.94 -0.09
N HIS A 46 10.37 10.66 0.99
CA HIS A 46 10.41 9.38 1.72
C HIS A 46 9.09 9.05 2.43
N LEU A 47 7.96 9.18 1.73
CA LEU A 47 6.61 9.07 2.22
C LEU A 47 5.90 7.94 1.49
N LEU A 48 5.18 7.13 2.25
CA LEU A 48 4.26 6.12 1.78
C LEU A 48 2.85 6.56 2.20
N HIS A 49 2.01 6.89 1.23
CA HIS A 49 0.60 7.15 1.50
C HIS A 49 -0.11 5.81 1.66
N VAL A 50 -0.92 5.68 2.71
CA VAL A 50 -1.75 4.50 2.97
C VAL A 50 -3.16 4.98 3.17
N TYR A 51 -4.07 4.56 2.29
CA TYR A 51 -5.45 5.04 2.30
C TYR A 51 -6.42 4.00 1.72
N CYS A 52 -7.68 4.06 2.11
CA CYS A 52 -8.76 3.28 1.52
C CYS A 52 -9.92 4.20 1.14
N THR A 53 -10.61 3.85 0.05
CA THR A 53 -11.83 4.57 -0.36
C THR A 53 -13.02 3.97 0.39
N LEU A 54 -13.67 4.77 1.23
CA LEU A 54 -14.85 4.33 1.99
C LEU A 54 -16.15 4.41 1.19
N GLY A 55 -16.15 5.19 0.11
CA GLY A 55 -17.32 5.43 -0.74
C GLY A 55 -17.44 6.91 -1.13
N PRO A 56 -18.39 7.25 -2.02
CA PRO A 56 -18.67 8.63 -2.36
C PRO A 56 -19.24 9.38 -1.15
N VAL A 57 -18.83 10.63 -0.98
CA VAL A 57 -19.48 11.55 -0.05
C VAL A 57 -20.68 12.16 -0.80
N CYS A 58 -21.88 11.98 -0.27
CA CYS A 58 -23.11 12.56 -0.79
C CYS A 58 -23.33 14.02 -0.34
#